data_AF-A0A497QP25-F1
#
_entry.id   AF-A0A497QP25-F1
#
_cell.length_a   1.000
_cell.length_b   1.000
_cell.length_c   1.000
_cell.angle_alpha   90.00
_cell.angle_beta   90.00
_cell.angle_gamma   90.00
#
_symmetry.space_group_name_H-M   'P 1'
#
loop_
_entity.id
_entity.type
_entity.pdbx_description
1 polymer ?
#
loop_
_entity_poly.entity_id
_entity_poly.type
_entity_poly.pdbx_seq_one_letter_code
_entity_poly.pdbx_strand_id
1 'polypeptide(L)'
;MYDFSKQYSVGRFHIPTRMMPSIERYVLKGIIPGDFLQGIICMDLFKAVSHADNENIENIPAYVYLFYNELPSACWGSKEAMYEWYEIGGMGWSKFSGREGCLKSKGESA
;
A
#
# COMPACT_ATOMS: atom_id res chain seq x y z
N MET A 1 0.60 -9.13 -11.11
CA MET A 1 0.51 -9.06 -9.63
C MET A 1 1.78 -9.67 -9.08
N TYR A 2 2.47 -8.93 -8.22
CA TYR A 2 3.76 -9.35 -7.68
C TYR A 2 3.62 -10.55 -6.72
N ASP A 3 4.61 -11.44 -6.76
CA ASP A 3 4.71 -12.63 -5.92
C ASP A 3 5.46 -12.29 -4.61
N PHE A 4 4.72 -12.11 -3.52
CA PHE A 4 5.26 -11.71 -2.21
C PHE A 4 6.18 -12.75 -1.56
N SER A 5 6.26 -13.98 -2.09
CA SER A 5 7.22 -14.98 -1.63
C SER A 5 8.66 -14.69 -2.07
N LYS A 6 8.84 -13.74 -2.99
CA LYS A 6 10.13 -13.35 -3.55
C LYS A 6 10.60 -12.01 -3.01
N GLN A 7 11.91 -11.83 -3.05
CA GLN A 7 12.52 -10.53 -2.83
C GLN A 7 12.29 -9.62 -4.04
N TYR A 8 11.92 -8.36 -3.80
CA TYR A 8 11.81 -7.37 -4.87
C TYR A 8 13.14 -6.65 -5.08
N SER A 9 13.56 -6.50 -6.32
CA SER A 9 14.80 -5.80 -6.68
C SER A 9 14.65 -5.03 -7.98
N VAL A 10 15.23 -3.85 -8.04
CA VAL A 10 15.30 -2.99 -9.23
C VAL A 10 16.69 -2.37 -9.33
N GLY A 11 17.44 -2.75 -10.36
CA GLY A 11 18.84 -2.34 -10.53
C GLY A 11 19.67 -2.75 -9.31
N ARG A 12 20.24 -1.76 -8.61
CA ARG A 12 21.03 -1.97 -7.38
C ARG A 12 20.23 -1.96 -6.09
N PHE A 13 18.93 -1.66 -6.15
CA PHE A 13 18.08 -1.51 -4.97
C PHE A 13 17.26 -2.79 -4.75
N HIS A 14 16.99 -3.13 -3.50
CA HIS A 14 16.17 -4.28 -3.13
C HIS A 14 15.32 -3.99 -1.90
N ILE A 15 14.15 -4.63 -1.80
CA ILE A 15 13.39 -4.64 -0.56
C ILE A 15 13.91 -5.78 0.30
N PRO A 16 14.36 -5.54 1.55
CA PRO A 16 14.82 -6.59 2.43
C PRO A 16 13.71 -7.63 2.66
N THR A 17 14.03 -8.92 2.64
CA THR A 17 13.03 -10.00 2.75
C THR A 17 12.15 -9.88 3.99
N ARG A 18 12.70 -9.37 5.11
CA ARG A 18 11.96 -9.09 6.35
C ARG A 18 10.80 -8.10 6.20
N MET A 19 10.83 -7.26 5.17
CA MET A 19 9.83 -6.22 4.90
C MET A 19 8.67 -6.73 4.04
N MET A 20 8.90 -7.78 3.24
CA MET A 20 7.89 -8.35 2.33
C MET A 20 6.59 -8.77 3.05
N PRO A 21 6.62 -9.44 4.23
CA PRO A 21 5.39 -9.82 4.93
C PRO A 21 4.54 -8.62 5.36
N SER A 22 5.15 -7.47 5.66
CA SER A 22 4.39 -6.27 6.03
C SER A 22 3.70 -5.64 4.83
N ILE A 23 4.37 -5.63 3.67
CA ILE A 23 3.77 -5.14 2.41
C ILE A 23 2.65 -6.08 1.98
N GLU A 24 2.88 -7.40 2.04
CA GLU A 24 1.88 -8.42 1.72
C GLU A 24 0.62 -8.25 2.58
N ARG A 25 0.76 -8.12 3.90
CA ARG A 25 -0.39 -7.92 4.81
C ARG A 25 -1.17 -6.66 4.48
N TYR A 26 -0.49 -5.57 4.13
CA TYR A 26 -1.15 -4.35 3.71
C TYR A 26 -1.91 -4.52 2.38
N VAL A 27 -1.23 -5.05 1.35
CA VAL A 27 -1.82 -5.19 0.02
C VAL A 27 -2.96 -6.21 0.03
N LEU A 28 -2.78 -7.36 0.67
CA LEU A 28 -3.76 -8.45 0.65
C LEU A 28 -4.89 -8.28 1.67
N LYS A 29 -4.62 -7.68 2.84
CA LYS A 29 -5.58 -7.64 3.96
C LYS A 29 -5.90 -6.23 4.44
N GLY A 30 -5.34 -5.19 3.82
CA GLY A 30 -5.53 -3.81 4.24
C GLY A 30 -4.84 -3.44 5.54
N ILE A 31 -4.06 -4.33 6.17
CA ILE A 31 -3.49 -4.09 7.52
C ILE A 31 -2.49 -2.94 7.48
N ILE A 32 -2.76 -1.87 8.22
CA ILE A 32 -1.91 -0.67 8.29
C ILE A 32 -0.50 -1.05 8.79
N PRO A 33 0.57 -0.74 8.04
CA PRO A 33 1.93 -1.08 8.42
C PRO A 33 2.54 -0.02 9.36
N GLY A 34 3.79 -0.24 9.77
CA GLY A 34 4.54 0.74 10.58
C GLY A 34 4.90 2.03 9.82
N ASP A 35 5.37 3.04 10.56
CA ASP A 35 5.52 4.42 10.08
C ASP A 35 6.39 4.59 8.83
N PHE A 36 7.48 3.82 8.70
CA PHE A 36 8.31 3.84 7.50
C PHE A 36 7.50 3.53 6.23
N LEU A 37 6.77 2.41 6.24
CA LEU A 37 5.95 2.00 5.11
C LEU A 37 4.76 2.93 4.91
N GLN A 38 4.18 3.50 5.97
CA GLN A 38 3.15 4.53 5.81
C GLN A 38 3.69 5.76 5.08
N GLY A 39 4.94 6.19 5.38
CA GLY A 39 5.61 7.27 4.65
C GLY A 39 5.75 6.96 3.16
N ILE A 40 6.19 5.75 2.83
CA ILE A 40 6.23 5.27 1.43
C ILE A 40 4.83 5.28 0.81
N ILE A 41 3.85 4.64 1.44
CA ILE A 41 2.48 4.49 0.89
C ILE A 41 1.83 5.86 0.64
N CYS A 42 2.02 6.82 1.56
CA CYS A 42 1.42 8.14 1.48
C CYS A 42 2.26 9.15 0.66
N MET A 43 3.34 8.70 0.01
CA MET A 43 4.28 9.56 -0.72
C MET A 43 4.91 10.67 0.16
N ASP A 44 5.00 10.45 1.47
CA ASP A 44 5.68 11.31 2.43
C ASP A 44 7.10 10.79 2.66
N LEU A 45 8.02 11.23 1.80
CA LEU A 45 9.42 10.84 1.88
C LEU A 45 10.11 11.37 3.13
N PHE A 46 9.63 12.48 3.72
CA PHE A 46 10.18 12.99 4.96
C PHE A 46 9.89 12.03 6.12
N LYS A 47 8.64 11.57 6.24
CA LYS A 47 8.25 10.53 7.20
C LYS A 47 8.96 9.20 6.92
N ALA A 48 9.09 8.80 5.66
CA ALA A 48 9.80 7.57 5.33
C ALA A 48 11.26 7.63 5.80
N VAL A 49 11.99 8.70 5.48
CA VAL A 49 13.40 8.84 5.85
C VAL A 49 13.58 8.93 7.37
N SER A 50 12.71 9.64 8.09
CA SER A 50 12.86 9.80 9.55
C SER A 50 12.59 8.53 10.36
N HIS A 51 11.87 7.55 9.79
CA HIS A 51 11.53 6.27 10.43
C HIS A 51 12.27 5.06 9.84
N ALA A 52 13.08 5.24 8.80
CA ALA A 52 13.79 4.15 8.15
C ALA A 52 15.04 3.72 8.94
N ASP A 53 15.32 2.41 8.94
CA ASP A 53 16.63 1.89 9.31
C ASP A 53 17.63 2.06 8.16
N ASN A 54 18.93 1.88 8.45
CA ASN A 54 20.01 2.13 7.48
C ASN A 54 19.81 1.40 6.14
N GLU A 55 19.38 0.13 6.18
CA GLU A 55 19.17 -0.67 4.98
C GLU A 55 17.96 -0.15 4.18
N ASN A 56 16.87 0.20 4.87
CA ASN A 56 15.66 0.71 4.24
C ASN A 56 15.87 2.10 3.62
N ILE A 57 16.68 2.98 4.24
CA ILE A 57 17.02 4.30 3.69
C ILE A 57 17.66 4.16 2.31
N GLU A 58 18.65 3.28 2.17
CA GLU A 58 19.36 3.06 0.90
C GLU A 58 18.44 2.48 -0.18
N ASN A 59 17.38 1.79 0.24
CA ASN A 59 16.50 1.03 -0.63
C ASN A 59 15.12 1.66 -0.87
N ILE A 60 14.86 2.88 -0.40
CA ILE A 60 13.63 3.64 -0.69
C ILE A 60 13.22 3.57 -2.19
N PRO A 61 14.14 3.68 -3.17
CA PRO A 61 13.77 3.55 -4.58
C PRO A 61 13.09 2.22 -4.91
N ALA A 62 13.52 1.08 -4.33
CA ALA A 62 12.87 -0.20 -4.58
C ALA A 62 11.42 -0.24 -4.09
N TYR A 63 11.13 0.39 -2.95
CA TYR A 63 9.76 0.52 -2.45
C TYR A 63 8.90 1.35 -3.40
N VAL A 64 9.38 2.53 -3.81
CA VAL A 64 8.65 3.40 -4.74
C VAL A 64 8.37 2.67 -6.06
N TYR A 65 9.35 1.97 -6.61
CA TYR A 65 9.17 1.17 -7.84
C TYR A 65 8.13 0.07 -7.68
N LEU A 66 8.15 -0.67 -6.57
CA LEU A 66 7.15 -1.71 -6.29
C LEU A 66 5.74 -1.10 -6.23
N PHE A 67 5.54 -0.05 -5.42
CA PHE A 67 4.23 0.58 -5.26
C PHE A 67 3.72 1.17 -6.57
N TYR A 68 4.58 1.88 -7.31
CA TYR A 68 4.20 2.57 -8.53
C TYR A 68 3.89 1.61 -9.70
N ASN A 69 4.70 0.56 -9.89
CA ASN A 69 4.62 -0.27 -11.10
C ASN A 69 3.90 -1.61 -10.88
N GLU A 70 3.95 -2.17 -9.67
CA GLU A 70 3.55 -3.57 -9.43
C GLU A 70 2.28 -3.71 -8.60
N LEU A 71 1.95 -2.70 -7.79
CA LEU A 71 0.82 -2.73 -6.86
C LEU A 71 -0.38 -1.93 -7.40
N PRO A 72 -1.62 -2.26 -6.95
CA PRO A 72 -2.81 -1.52 -7.37
C PRO A 72 -2.71 -0.03 -7.04
N SER A 73 -3.05 0.84 -7.99
CA SER A 73 -2.99 2.30 -7.81
C SER A 73 -3.87 2.81 -6.66
N ALA A 74 -4.94 2.10 -6.31
CA ALA A 74 -5.83 2.46 -5.21
C ALA A 74 -5.22 2.23 -3.81
N CYS A 75 -4.10 1.51 -3.69
CA CYS A 75 -3.51 1.18 -2.38
C CYS A 75 -2.40 2.14 -1.94
N TRP A 76 -2.17 3.25 -2.63
CA TRP A 76 -1.10 4.20 -2.29
C TRP A 76 -1.36 5.59 -2.89
N GLY A 77 -0.53 6.56 -2.53
CA GLY A 77 -0.53 7.92 -3.09
C GLY A 77 -0.91 9.00 -2.07
N SER A 78 -1.82 8.69 -1.15
CA SER A 78 -2.19 9.60 -0.07
C SER A 78 -2.62 8.83 1.18
N LYS A 79 -2.80 9.56 2.28
CA LYS A 79 -3.31 9.01 3.53
C LYS A 79 -4.74 8.50 3.36
N GLU A 80 -5.56 9.20 2.59
CA GLU A 80 -6.94 8.83 2.25
C GLU A 80 -6.97 7.52 1.46
N ALA A 81 -6.16 7.39 0.41
CA ALA A 81 -6.05 6.15 -0.37
C ALA A 81 -5.64 4.95 0.51
N MET A 82 -4.71 5.16 1.45
CA MET A 82 -4.30 4.12 2.39
C MET A 82 -5.45 3.66 3.30
N TYR A 83 -6.24 4.61 3.84
CA TYR A 83 -7.38 4.27 4.67
C TYR A 83 -8.53 3.65 3.88
N GLU A 84 -8.83 4.14 2.68
CA GLU A 84 -9.82 3.51 1.80
C GLU A 84 -9.43 2.05 1.49
N TRP A 85 -8.15 1.80 1.24
CA TRP A 85 -7.63 0.44 1.05
C TRP A 85 -7.77 -0.44 2.29
N TYR A 86 -7.52 0.12 3.49
CA TYR A 86 -7.76 -0.54 4.78
C TYR A 86 -9.24 -0.88 4.98
N GLU A 87 -10.16 0.07 4.73
CA GLU A 87 -11.61 -0.11 4.89
C GLU A 87 -12.18 -1.17 3.94
N ILE A 88 -11.64 -1.26 2.72
CA ILE A 88 -12.02 -2.31 1.77
C ILE A 88 -11.43 -3.67 2.20
N GLY A 89 -10.44 -3.72 3.09
CA GLY A 89 -9.81 -4.97 3.54
C GLY A 89 -8.71 -5.47 2.59
N GLY A 90 -8.14 -4.57 1.78
CA GLY A 90 -7.18 -4.89 0.74
C GLY A 90 -7.73 -5.78 -0.38
N MET A 91 -6.84 -6.43 -1.12
CA MET A 91 -7.24 -7.23 -2.30
C MET A 91 -8.06 -8.48 -1.94
N GLY A 92 -7.88 -9.02 -0.73
CA GLY A 92 -8.54 -10.24 -0.27
C GLY A 92 -10.06 -10.14 -0.15
N TRP A 93 -10.62 -8.93 -0.08
CA TRP A 93 -12.06 -8.72 0.11
C TRP A 93 -12.82 -8.40 -1.18
N SER A 94 -12.12 -8.02 -2.26
CA SER A 94 -12.74 -7.67 -3.55
C SER A 94 -13.55 -8.84 -4.19
N LYS A 95 -13.41 -10.06 -3.67
CA LYS A 95 -14.13 -11.25 -4.16
C LYS A 95 -15.40 -11.62 -3.36
N PHE A 96 -15.77 -10.88 -2.29
CA PHE A 96 -16.86 -11.29 -1.40
C PHE A 96 -17.94 -10.25 -1.09
N SER A 97 -18.10 -9.22 -1.90
CA SER A 97 -19.34 -8.44 -1.86
C SER A 97 -19.90 -8.21 -3.26
N GLY A 98 -20.90 -9.01 -3.62
CA GLY A 98 -22.02 -8.47 -4.38
C GLY A 98 -22.57 -7.28 -3.60
N ARG A 99 -22.09 -6.08 -3.93
CA ARG A 99 -22.77 -4.83 -3.61
C ARG A 99 -23.52 -4.39 -4.85
N GLU A 100 -24.73 -4.90 -5.00
CA GLU A 100 -25.80 -3.99 -5.40
C GLU A 100 -25.87 -2.88 -4.34
N GLY A 101 -25.93 -1.63 -4.80
CA GLY A 101 -26.52 -0.53 -4.05
C GLY A 101 -25.64 0.19 -3.02
N CYS A 102 -24.89 1.20 -3.48
CA CYS A 102 -24.80 2.46 -2.74
C CYS A 102 -24.64 3.66 -3.69
N LEU A 103 -25.59 3.78 -4.62
CA LEU A 103 -25.89 5.02 -5.35
C LEU A 103 -27.40 5.23 -5.37
N LYS A 104 -27.96 5.66 -4.24
CA LYS A 104 -29.25 6.37 -4.09
C LYS A 104 -29.09 7.22 -2.84
N SER A 105 -29.39 8.50 -2.74
CA SER A 105 -29.98 9.50 -3.62
C SER A 105 -29.75 10.82 -2.87
N LYS A 106 -29.13 11.84 -3.48
CA LYS A 106 -29.23 13.20 -2.91
C LYS A 106 -30.67 13.64 -3.10
N GLY A 107 -31.33 13.90 -1.98
CA GLY A 107 -32.73 14.29 -1.93
C GLY A 107 -32.98 15.58 -2.69
N GLU A 108 -33.98 15.55 -3.55
CA GLU A 108 -34.86 16.68 -3.78
C GLU A 108 -35.74 16.82 -2.53
N SER A 109 -35.84 18.03 -1.99
CA SER A 109 -36.81 18.37 -0.96
C SER A 109 -37.32 19.77 -1.25
N ALA A 110 -38.60 19.78 -1.63
CA ALA A 110 -39.65 20.79 -1.50
C ALA A 110 -39.38 22.23 -1.97
#